data_AF-A0A2W4TZA7-F1
#
_entry.id   AF-A0A2W4TZA7-F1
#
_cell.length_a   1.000
_cell.length_b   1.000
_cell.length_c   1.000
_cell.angle_alpha   90.00
_cell.angle_beta   90.00
_cell.angle_gamma   90.00
#
_symmetry.space_group_name_H-M   'P 1'
#
loop_
_entity.id
_entity.type
_entity.pdbx_description
1 polymer ?
#
loop_
_entity_poly.entity_id
_entity_poly.type
_entity_poly.pdbx_seq_one_letter_code
_entity_poly.pdbx_strand_id
1 'polypeptide(L)'
;MIALIVTPDGFPPAYEVMPGNTSDKTTLAGFIKKIEAQYGKAQRTWVMDRGIPTEEVLAEMRAAETPIHYLVGTPKGRLTKLEKGLLKLPW
;
A
#
# COMPACT_ATOMS: atom_id res chain seq x y z
N MET A 1 -5.14 -0.19 12.72
CA MET A 1 -4.47 0.55 11.63
C MET A 1 -5.39 1.67 11.16
N ILE A 2 -4.85 2.83 10.77
CA ILE A 2 -5.62 3.91 10.13
C ILE A 2 -5.16 4.01 8.68
N ALA A 3 -6.10 3.97 7.74
CA ALA A 3 -5.85 4.24 6.34
C ALA A 3 -6.44 5.61 6.00
N LEU A 4 -5.62 6.46 5.37
CA LEU A 4 -6.02 7.80 4.96
C LEU A 4 -6.06 7.85 3.43
N ILE A 5 -7.19 8.26 2.88
CA ILE A 5 -7.31 8.60 1.46
C ILE A 5 -7.05 10.09 1.37
N VAL A 6 -6.08 10.49 0.56
CA VAL A 6 -5.76 11.90 0.31
C VAL A 6 -5.91 12.23 -1.17
N THR A 7 -6.36 13.44 -1.46
CA THR A 7 -6.22 14.01 -2.82
C THR A 7 -4.76 14.35 -3.09
N PRO A 8 -4.36 14.56 -4.36
CA PRO A 8 -3.02 15.07 -4.69
C PRO A 8 -2.65 16.36 -3.94
N ASP A 9 -3.64 17.20 -3.62
CA ASP A 9 -3.48 18.45 -2.87
C ASP A 9 -3.38 18.25 -1.34
N GLY A 10 -3.44 17.01 -0.86
CA GLY A 10 -3.32 16.66 0.56
C GLY A 10 -4.60 16.77 1.38
N PHE A 11 -5.75 17.02 0.75
CA PHE A 11 -7.03 16.99 1.46
C PHE A 11 -7.42 15.55 1.75
N PRO A 12 -7.85 15.20 2.97
CA PRO A 12 -8.30 13.86 3.28
C PRO A 12 -9.82 13.72 3.03
N PRO A 13 -10.29 13.27 1.85
CA PRO A 13 -11.71 13.05 1.60
C PRO A 13 -12.30 11.97 2.51
N ALA A 14 -11.48 11.03 2.99
CA ALA A 14 -11.92 9.94 3.84
C ALA A 14 -10.77 9.32 4.65
N TYR A 15 -11.10 8.81 5.83
CA TYR A 15 -10.23 7.94 6.61
C TYR A 15 -11.02 6.70 7.04
N GLU A 16 -10.32 5.60 7.23
CA GLU A 16 -10.93 4.37 7.70
C GLU A 16 -10.07 3.70 8.78
N VAL A 17 -10.73 3.31 9.87
CA VAL A 17 -10.09 2.72 11.05
C VAL A 17 -10.35 1.22 11.06
N MET A 18 -9.27 0.43 11.01
CA MET A 18 -9.35 -1.02 11.09
C MET A 18 -9.15 -1.50 12.55
N PRO A 19 -9.91 -2.53 12.99
CA PRO A 19 -9.78 -3.12 14.32
C PRO A 19 -8.34 -3.57 14.59
N GLY A 20 -7.76 -3.16 15.72
CA GLY A 20 -6.34 -3.40 16.04
C GLY A 20 -5.97 -4.83 16.43
N ASN A 21 -6.91 -5.80 16.35
CA ASN A 21 -6.75 -7.16 16.89
C ASN A 21 -6.70 -8.27 15.83
N THR A 22 -6.60 -7.93 14.55
CA THR A 22 -6.39 -8.87 13.45
C THR A 22 -5.00 -8.67 12.88
N SER A 23 -4.24 -9.75 12.68
CA SER A 23 -2.93 -9.67 12.01
C SER A 23 -3.08 -8.90 10.70
N ASP A 24 -2.41 -7.74 10.60
CA ASP A 24 -2.57 -6.76 9.52
C ASP A 24 -2.47 -7.34 8.10
N LYS A 25 -1.81 -8.49 7.96
CA LYS A 25 -1.58 -9.22 6.70
C LYS A 25 -2.86 -9.73 6.01
N THR A 26 -3.92 -10.04 6.76
CA THR A 26 -5.15 -10.64 6.19
C THR A 26 -6.24 -9.63 5.87
N THR A 27 -6.09 -8.36 6.25
CA THR A 27 -7.16 -7.35 6.13
C THR A 27 -7.00 -6.40 4.94
N LEU A 28 -5.79 -6.27 4.37
CA LEU A 28 -5.52 -5.32 3.29
C LEU A 28 -6.35 -5.59 2.02
N ALA A 29 -6.48 -6.86 1.59
CA ALA A 29 -7.28 -7.19 0.40
C ALA A 29 -8.78 -6.86 0.59
N GLY A 30 -9.32 -7.13 1.78
CA GLY A 30 -10.69 -6.76 2.12
C GLY A 30 -10.88 -5.25 2.20
N PHE A 31 -9.86 -4.55 2.70
CA PHE A 31 -9.84 -3.09 2.78
C PHE A 31 -9.88 -2.43 1.40
N ILE A 32 -9.03 -2.89 0.47
CA ILE A 32 -9.02 -2.42 -0.92
C ILE A 32 -10.41 -2.59 -1.54
N LYS A 33 -11.01 -3.78 -1.41
CA LYS A 33 -12.37 -4.06 -1.92
C LYS A 33 -13.42 -3.13 -1.31
N LYS A 34 -13.33 -2.83 -0.02
CA LYS A 34 -14.29 -1.95 0.65
C LYS A 34 -14.17 -0.50 0.16
N ILE A 35 -12.95 0.00 0.01
CA ILE A 35 -12.70 1.33 -0.55
C ILE A 35 -13.15 1.43 -2.00
N GLU A 36 -12.93 0.40 -2.81
CA GLU A 36 -13.43 0.34 -4.19
C GLU A 36 -14.96 0.32 -4.25
N ALA A 37 -15.62 -0.43 -3.34
CA ALA A 37 -17.08 -0.46 -3.26
C ALA A 37 -17.67 0.90 -2.83
N GLN A 38 -17.01 1.60 -1.91
CA GLN A 38 -17.52 2.85 -1.35
C GLN A 38 -17.22 4.07 -2.22
N TYR A 39 -16.04 4.13 -2.83
CA TYR A 39 -15.54 5.31 -3.55
C TYR A 39 -15.26 5.04 -5.03
N GLY A 40 -15.68 3.88 -5.55
CA GLY A 40 -15.46 3.46 -6.94
C GLY A 40 -14.02 3.07 -7.26
N LYS A 41 -13.82 2.53 -8.47
CA LYS A 41 -12.49 2.27 -9.05
C LYS A 41 -11.88 3.62 -9.50
N ALA A 42 -11.03 4.21 -8.65
CA ALA A 42 -10.25 5.39 -9.00
C ALA A 42 -8.76 5.01 -9.12
N GLN A 43 -8.00 5.70 -9.97
CA GLN A 43 -6.55 5.55 -9.99
C GLN A 43 -5.98 6.11 -8.68
N ARG A 44 -5.65 5.20 -7.76
CA ARG A 44 -5.17 5.49 -6.41
C ARG A 44 -3.77 4.94 -6.23
N THR A 45 -2.93 5.71 -5.56
CA THR A 45 -1.64 5.24 -5.06
C THR A 45 -1.76 4.96 -3.57
N TRP A 46 -1.53 3.72 -3.19
CA TRP A 46 -1.60 3.24 -1.81
C TRP A 46 -0.26 3.41 -1.11
N VAL A 47 -0.20 4.23 -0.07
CA VAL A 47 1.02 4.38 0.75
C VAL A 47 0.87 3.53 2.00
N MET A 48 1.80 2.60 2.23
CA MET A 48 1.71 1.63 3.33
C MET A 48 3.06 1.45 4.02
N ASP A 49 3.00 1.20 5.33
CA ASP A 49 4.17 0.81 6.09
C ASP A 49 4.66 -0.61 5.75
N ARG A 50 5.95 -0.81 5.98
CA ARG A 50 6.76 -2.01 5.74
C ARG A 50 6.25 -3.33 6.34
N GLY A 51 5.33 -3.25 7.30
CA GLY A 51 4.75 -4.41 7.99
C GLY A 51 3.33 -4.74 7.56
N ILE A 52 2.72 -3.90 6.73
CA ILE A 52 1.30 -3.95 6.39
C ILE A 52 1.04 -4.96 5.24
N PRO A 53 1.63 -4.79 4.05
CA PRO A 53 1.40 -5.73 2.96
C PRO A 53 2.33 -6.94 3.01
N THR A 54 1.82 -8.10 2.61
CA THR A 54 2.65 -9.27 2.23
C THR A 54 2.95 -9.21 0.73
N GLU A 55 4.00 -9.91 0.28
CA GLU A 55 4.31 -9.98 -1.16
C GLU A 55 3.18 -10.65 -1.97
N GLU A 56 2.43 -11.57 -1.37
CA GLU A 56 1.25 -12.19 -1.97
C GLU A 56 0.18 -11.13 -2.28
N VAL A 57 -0.16 -10.28 -1.30
CA VAL A 57 -1.13 -9.19 -1.51
C VAL A 57 -0.62 -8.16 -2.51
N LEU A 58 0.69 -7.84 -2.50
CA LEU A 58 1.26 -6.94 -3.51
C LEU A 58 1.21 -7.56 -4.91
N ALA A 59 1.35 -8.89 -5.04
CA ALA A 59 1.21 -9.57 -6.33
C ALA A 59 -0.22 -9.50 -6.84
N GLU A 60 -1.22 -9.72 -5.97
CA GLU A 60 -2.64 -9.55 -6.31
C GLU A 60 -2.95 -8.11 -6.75
N MET A 61 -2.42 -7.11 -6.04
CA MET A 61 -2.58 -5.70 -6.40
C MET A 61 -2.02 -5.37 -7.79
N ARG A 62 -0.90 -5.99 -8.18
CA ARG A 62 -0.29 -5.84 -9.51
C ARG A 62 -1.06 -6.60 -10.60
N ALA A 63 -1.69 -7.72 -10.26
CA ALA A 63 -2.42 -8.58 -11.18
C ALA A 63 -3.91 -8.19 -11.35
N ALA A 64 -4.39 -7.22 -10.58
CA ALA A 64 -5.76 -6.73 -10.66
C ALA A 64 -6.08 -6.16 -12.07
N GLU A 65 -7.33 -6.32 -12.50
CA GLU A 65 -7.86 -5.85 -13.79
C GLU A 65 -7.53 -4.36 -14.03
N THR A 66 -7.60 -3.55 -12.97
CA THR A 66 -7.05 -2.20 -12.95
C THR A 66 -5.81 -2.21 -12.06
N PRO A 67 -4.60 -1.95 -12.59
CA PRO A 67 -3.38 -1.98 -11.80
C PRO A 67 -3.48 -1.06 -10.59
N ILE A 68 -3.24 -1.61 -9.40
CA ILE A 68 -3.24 -0.84 -8.16
C ILE A 68 -1.83 -0.33 -7.90
N HIS A 69 -1.67 0.99 -7.91
CA HIS A 69 -0.37 1.63 -7.62
C HIS A 69 -0.13 1.70 -6.12
N TYR A 70 1.11 1.51 -5.68
CA TYR A 70 1.45 1.58 -4.27
C TYR A 70 2.90 2.03 -4.01
N LEU A 71 3.12 2.53 -2.81
CA LEU A 71 4.42 2.82 -2.21
C LEU A 71 4.48 2.10 -0.86
N VAL A 72 5.46 1.23 -0.67
CA VAL A 72 5.64 0.47 0.57
C VAL A 72 7.03 0.73 1.13
N GLY A 73 7.11 0.97 2.44
CA GLY A 73 8.39 1.06 3.13
C GLY A 73 9.22 -0.22 2.96
N THR A 74 10.47 -0.10 2.50
CA THR A 74 11.34 -1.27 2.28
C THR A 74 11.83 -1.85 3.62
N PRO A 75 11.73 -3.19 3.86
CA PRO A 75 12.34 -3.86 5.00
C PRO A 75 13.81 -3.48 5.21
N LYS A 76 14.22 -3.11 6.45
CA LYS A 76 15.61 -2.75 6.75
C LYS A 76 16.60 -3.84 6.29
N GLY A 77 16.24 -5.12 6.40
CA GLY A 77 17.05 -6.24 5.89
C GLY A 77 17.09 -6.39 4.36
N ARG A 78 16.16 -5.77 3.63
CA ARG A 78 16.19 -5.67 2.16
C ARG A 78 17.03 -4.48 1.68
N LEU A 79 17.21 -3.46 2.54
CA LEU A 79 17.99 -2.27 2.22
C LEU A 79 19.43 -2.63 1.83
N THR A 80 20.09 -3.50 2.60
CA THR A 80 21.48 -3.93 2.32
C THR A 80 21.63 -4.63 0.95
N LYS A 81 20.58 -5.25 0.42
CA LYS A 81 20.59 -5.85 -0.93
C LYS A 81 20.45 -4.81 -2.03
N LEU A 82 19.70 -3.74 -1.77
CA LEU A 82 19.44 -2.66 -2.72
C LEU A 82 20.53 -1.59 -2.68
N GLU A 83 21.16 -1.37 -1.53
CA GLU A 83 22.22 -0.38 -1.28
C GLU A 83 23.34 -0.48 -2.32
N LYS A 84 23.87 -1.69 -2.58
CA LYS A 84 24.93 -1.90 -3.57
C LYS A 84 24.53 -1.52 -5.01
N GLY A 85 23.24 -1.62 -5.35
CA GLY A 85 22.72 -1.22 -6.66
C GLY A 85 22.42 0.28 -6.71
N LEU A 86 21.83 0.82 -5.65
CA LEU A 86 21.50 2.24 -5.51
C LEU A 86 22.75 3.12 -5.53
N LEU A 87 23.83 2.71 -4.87
CA LEU A 87 25.13 3.42 -4.87
C LEU A 87 25.78 3.54 -6.26
N LYS A 88 25.34 2.75 -7.24
CA LYS A 88 25.87 2.77 -8.62
C LYS A 88 25.06 3.63 -9.58
N LEU A 89 23.89 4.10 -9.14
CA LEU A 89 23.04 4.93 -9.98
C LEU A 89 23.55 6.38 -9.96
N PRO A 90 23.44 7.12 -11.08
CA PRO A 90 24.03 8.45 -11.24
C PRO A 90 23.12 9.59 -10.73
N TRP A 91 22.23 9.29 -9.78
CA TRP A 91 21.28 10.26 -9.24
C TRP A 91 21.99 11.45 -8.58
#